data_AF-A0AAP2DAV2-F1
#
_entry.id   AF-A0AAP2DAV2-F1
#
_cell.length_a   1.000
_cell.length_b   1.000
_cell.length_c   1.000
_cell.angle_alpha   90.00
_cell.angle_beta   90.00
_cell.angle_gamma   90.00
#
_symmetry.space_group_name_H-M   'P 1'
#
loop_
_entity.id
_entity.type
_entity.pdbx_description
1 polymer ?
#
loop_
_entity_poly.entity_id
_entity_poly.type
_entity_poly.pdbx_seq_one_letter_code
_entity_poly.pdbx_strand_id
1 'polypeptide(L)'
;MAVVVGNSPLKDLSGSIDELVFKKYKDKTVVTRKPTRKRKKNSPLQQLRCDRFKDASRHARTILRDPAKREHYRKLAIKLKKHCAYNVIISEYMLSVDMETKTVKSSGKGKTRIVLSATKKAFKVKQVEMKITSPAGKPLATGLARQINSTDWVYTPDIPLPQTGTLVVTATDALDQITLKIFRFDGSTWREL
;
A
#
# COMPACT_ATOMS: atom_id res chain seq x y z
N MET A 1 8.82 -1.29 30.68
CA MET A 1 7.39 -1.68 30.63
C MET A 1 7.30 -3.01 31.35
N ALA A 2 6.41 -3.15 32.32
CA ALA A 2 6.20 -4.39 33.05
C ALA A 2 4.78 -4.91 32.83
N VAL A 3 4.62 -6.22 32.76
CA VAL A 3 3.32 -6.90 32.63
C VAL A 3 2.99 -7.49 33.99
N VAL A 4 1.78 -7.24 34.49
CA VAL A 4 1.30 -7.85 35.74
C VAL A 4 0.91 -9.31 35.45
N VAL A 5 1.44 -10.24 36.24
CA VAL A 5 1.22 -11.69 36.11
C VAL A 5 0.64 -12.24 37.42
N GLY A 6 -0.15 -13.32 37.35
CA GLY A 6 -0.75 -13.98 38.51
C GLY A 6 -1.97 -13.23 39.09
N ASN A 7 -2.38 -13.61 40.30
CA ASN A 7 -3.44 -12.94 41.06
C ASN A 7 -2.89 -11.76 41.86
N SER A 8 -2.24 -10.83 41.16
CA SER A 8 -1.76 -9.59 41.77
C SER A 8 -2.94 -8.67 42.09
N PRO A 9 -2.93 -7.94 43.22
CA PRO A 9 -3.93 -6.91 43.50
C PRO A 9 -3.92 -5.75 42.49
N LEU A 10 -2.87 -5.64 41.67
CA LEU A 10 -2.76 -4.67 40.59
C LEU A 10 -3.45 -5.15 39.29
N LYS A 11 -3.97 -6.38 39.27
CA LYS A 11 -4.77 -6.90 38.16
C LYS A 11 -6.04 -6.06 38.04
N ASP A 12 -6.45 -5.81 36.80
CA ASP A 12 -7.63 -4.99 36.47
C ASP A 12 -7.61 -3.51 36.88
N LEU A 13 -6.57 -3.04 37.58
CA LEU A 13 -6.38 -1.62 37.87
C LEU A 13 -6.16 -0.81 36.56
N SER A 14 -6.74 0.39 36.52
CA SER A 14 -6.55 1.36 35.44
C SER A 14 -6.42 2.77 35.99
N GLY A 15 -5.67 3.63 35.31
CA GLY A 15 -5.44 5.02 35.73
C GLY A 15 -3.97 5.34 35.94
N SER A 16 -3.68 6.42 36.66
CA SER A 16 -2.31 6.85 36.96
C SER A 16 -2.12 7.14 38.43
N ILE A 17 -1.00 6.68 38.99
CA ILE A 17 -0.54 7.00 40.33
C ILE A 17 0.88 7.55 40.16
N ASP A 18 1.09 8.82 40.51
CA ASP A 18 2.35 9.55 40.35
C ASP A 18 2.98 9.40 38.96
N GLU A 19 4.16 8.76 38.90
CA GLU A 19 4.90 8.49 37.69
C GLU A 19 4.50 7.17 37.00
N LEU A 20 3.51 6.44 37.51
CA LEU A 20 3.06 5.17 36.94
C LEU A 20 1.69 5.30 36.29
N VAL A 21 1.52 4.60 35.17
CA VAL A 21 0.25 4.46 34.47
C VAL A 21 -0.06 2.98 34.31
N PHE A 22 -1.22 2.60 34.83
CA PHE A 22 -1.82 1.27 34.70
C PHE A 22 -2.79 1.32 33.52
N LYS A 23 -2.49 0.52 32.49
CA LYS A 23 -3.32 0.47 31.29
C LYS A 23 -3.55 -0.96 30.85
N LYS A 24 -4.71 -1.17 30.22
CA LYS A 24 -5.05 -2.43 29.58
C LYS A 24 -4.47 -2.47 28.18
N TYR A 25 -3.75 -3.55 27.87
CA TYR A 25 -3.24 -3.82 26.55
C TYR A 25 -3.70 -5.22 26.13
N LYS A 26 -4.75 -5.26 25.29
CA LYS A 26 -5.54 -6.48 25.07
C LYS A 26 -6.02 -7.01 26.43
N ASP A 27 -5.71 -8.27 26.75
CA ASP A 27 -6.16 -8.95 27.96
C ASP A 27 -5.17 -8.81 29.14
N LYS A 28 -4.15 -7.95 29.01
CA LYS A 28 -3.08 -7.80 30.01
C LYS A 28 -3.13 -6.42 30.68
N THR A 29 -2.88 -6.39 31.99
CA THR A 29 -2.56 -5.13 32.69
C THR A 29 -1.06 -4.84 32.55
N VAL A 30 -0.74 -3.66 32.04
CA VAL A 30 0.62 -3.21 31.78
C VAL A 30 0.90 -1.95 32.59
N VAL A 31 2.04 -1.95 33.29
CA VAL A 31 2.55 -0.80 34.04
C VAL A 31 3.66 -0.13 33.26
N THR A 32 3.51 1.17 33.04
CA THR A 32 4.50 2.01 32.35
C THR A 32 4.75 3.30 33.12
N ARG A 33 5.95 3.85 32.99
CA ARG A 33 6.21 5.23 33.43
C ARG A 33 5.31 6.19 32.66
N LYS A 34 4.79 7.21 33.34
CA LYS A 34 3.93 8.25 32.79
C LYS A 34 4.67 8.94 31.64
N PRO A 35 4.07 8.98 30.43
CA PRO A 35 4.73 9.58 29.29
C PRO A 35 4.83 11.09 29.49
N THR A 36 6.04 11.66 29.33
CA THR A 36 6.25 13.10 29.30
C THR A 36 6.33 13.57 27.85
N ARG A 37 5.62 14.68 27.54
CA ARG A 37 5.67 15.26 26.20
C ARG A 37 7.00 15.96 26.01
N LYS A 38 7.87 15.41 25.17
CA LYS A 38 9.12 16.07 24.77
C LYS A 38 8.75 17.32 23.95
N ARG A 39 9.26 18.51 24.33
CA ARG A 39 9.05 19.77 23.59
C ARG A 39 9.83 19.85 22.26
N LYS A 40 10.40 18.74 21.79
CA LYS A 40 11.21 18.71 20.58
C LYS A 40 10.30 18.80 19.35
N LYS A 41 10.63 19.69 18.42
CA LYS A 41 9.95 19.77 17.13
C LYS A 41 10.14 18.46 16.35
N ASN A 42 9.10 18.03 15.66
CA ASN A 42 9.18 16.86 14.77
C ASN A 42 10.19 17.12 13.66
N SER A 43 10.99 16.11 13.31
CA SER A 43 11.84 16.17 12.12
C SER A 43 11.00 16.25 10.84
N PRO A 44 11.57 16.71 9.70
CA PRO A 44 10.83 16.78 8.44
C PRO A 44 10.18 15.45 8.04
N LEU A 45 10.90 14.34 8.19
CA LEU A 45 10.37 12.99 7.91
C LEU A 45 9.25 12.59 8.87
N GLN A 46 9.31 13.01 10.14
CA GLN A 46 8.23 12.77 11.09
C GLN A 46 6.98 13.57 10.73
N GLN A 47 7.14 14.83 10.32
CA GLN A 47 6.04 15.68 9.86
C GLN A 47 5.37 15.06 8.63
N LEU A 48 6.14 14.66 7.62
CA LEU A 48 5.62 14.01 6.42
C LEU A 48 4.80 12.74 6.75
N ARG A 49 5.30 11.91 7.68
CA ARG A 49 4.55 10.73 8.15
C ARG A 49 3.27 11.10 8.88
N CYS A 50 3.30 12.14 9.71
CA CYS A 50 2.11 12.64 10.39
C CYS A 50 1.07 13.16 9.39
N ASP A 51 1.49 13.92 8.39
CA ASP A 51 0.59 14.50 7.40
C ASP A 51 -0.03 13.41 6.52
N ARG A 52 0.78 12.45 6.05
CA ARG A 52 0.27 11.26 5.36
C ARG A 52 -0.77 10.50 6.20
N PHE A 53 -0.58 10.41 7.53
CA PHE A 53 -1.54 9.77 8.42
C PHE A 53 -2.82 10.60 8.61
N LYS A 54 -2.73 11.93 8.64
CA LYS A 54 -3.91 12.81 8.65
C LYS A 54 -4.74 12.61 7.39
N ASP A 55 -4.10 12.52 6.23
CA ASP A 55 -4.78 12.29 4.95
C ASP A 55 -5.44 10.93 4.90
N ALA A 56 -4.74 9.87 5.32
CA ALA A 56 -5.31 8.53 5.46
C ALA A 56 -6.55 8.52 6.37
N SER A 57 -6.49 9.24 7.49
CA SER A 57 -7.59 9.35 8.45
C SER A 57 -8.79 10.12 7.89
N ARG A 58 -8.54 11.16 7.08
CA ARG A 58 -9.59 11.90 6.35
C ARG A 58 -10.25 10.98 5.33
N HIS A 59 -9.45 10.27 4.53
CA HIS A 59 -9.92 9.36 3.49
C HIS A 59 -10.77 8.22 4.07
N ALA A 60 -10.30 7.59 5.14
CA ALA A 60 -11.03 6.53 5.83
C ALA A 60 -12.40 7.00 6.34
N ARG A 61 -12.48 8.21 6.92
CA ARG A 61 -13.77 8.77 7.35
C ARG A 61 -14.72 9.01 6.17
N THR A 62 -14.21 9.50 5.04
CA THR A 62 -15.02 9.73 3.84
C THR A 62 -15.58 8.42 3.29
N ILE A 63 -14.74 7.39 3.12
CA ILE A 63 -15.17 6.07 2.60
C ILE A 63 -16.22 5.43 3.50
N LEU A 64 -16.01 5.51 4.81
CA LEU A 64 -16.94 4.90 5.76
C LEU A 64 -18.29 5.61 5.82
N ARG A 65 -18.50 6.78 5.18
CA ARG A 65 -19.83 7.39 5.06
C ARG A 65 -20.76 6.56 4.18
N ASP A 66 -20.22 5.88 3.18
CA ASP A 66 -20.95 4.97 2.31
C ASP A 66 -21.21 3.63 3.05
N PRO A 67 -22.48 3.23 3.26
CA PRO A 67 -22.81 2.00 3.98
C PRO A 67 -22.31 0.73 3.28
N ALA A 68 -22.32 0.69 1.94
CA ALA A 68 -21.86 -0.48 1.19
C ALA A 68 -20.35 -0.68 1.36
N LYS A 69 -19.56 0.41 1.25
CA LYS A 69 -18.11 0.36 1.51
C LYS A 69 -17.82 0.04 2.97
N ARG A 70 -18.59 0.59 3.91
CA ARG A 70 -18.44 0.31 5.35
C ARG A 70 -18.60 -1.17 5.65
N GLU A 71 -19.60 -1.84 5.09
CA GLU A 71 -19.80 -3.28 5.28
C GLU A 71 -18.69 -4.11 4.64
N HIS A 72 -18.28 -3.76 3.43
CA HIS A 72 -17.16 -4.40 2.75
C HIS A 72 -15.90 -4.38 3.63
N TYR A 73 -15.53 -3.21 4.17
CA TYR A 73 -14.35 -3.07 5.03
C TYR A 73 -14.52 -3.70 6.41
N ARG A 74 -15.74 -3.82 6.94
CA ARG A 74 -15.99 -4.59 8.17
C ARG A 74 -15.70 -6.07 7.97
N LYS A 75 -16.14 -6.66 6.85
CA LYS A 75 -15.83 -8.06 6.50
C LYS A 75 -14.33 -8.26 6.32
N LEU A 76 -13.64 -7.33 5.66
CA LEU A 76 -12.18 -7.35 5.55
C LEU A 76 -11.47 -7.22 6.90
N ALA A 77 -11.99 -6.42 7.84
CA ALA A 77 -11.40 -6.28 9.17
C ALA A 77 -11.39 -7.61 9.94
N ILE A 78 -12.49 -8.37 9.86
CA ILE A 78 -12.58 -9.70 10.45
C ILE A 78 -11.56 -10.64 9.78
N LYS A 79 -11.55 -10.69 8.45
CA LYS A 79 -10.64 -11.55 7.67
C LYS A 79 -9.16 -11.27 7.98
N LEU A 80 -8.80 -10.00 8.12
CA LEU A 80 -7.42 -9.54 8.36
C LEU A 80 -7.07 -9.41 9.84
N LYS A 81 -7.94 -9.84 10.76
CA LYS A 81 -7.77 -9.72 12.22
C LYS A 81 -7.41 -8.30 12.66
N LYS A 82 -8.07 -7.29 12.06
CA LYS A 82 -7.95 -5.88 12.41
C LYS A 82 -9.10 -5.45 13.31
N HIS A 83 -8.84 -4.51 14.21
CA HIS A 83 -9.83 -4.05 15.19
C HIS A 83 -11.12 -3.47 14.57
N CYS A 84 -11.01 -2.76 13.45
CA CYS A 84 -12.17 -2.13 12.81
C CYS A 84 -11.90 -1.81 11.34
N ALA A 85 -12.97 -1.54 10.59
CA ALA A 85 -12.92 -1.13 9.18
C ALA A 85 -12.02 0.10 8.94
N TYR A 86 -12.04 1.07 9.86
CA TYR A 86 -11.20 2.26 9.80
C TYR A 86 -9.70 1.91 9.75
N ASN A 87 -9.25 0.98 10.60
CA ASN A 87 -7.85 0.55 10.62
C ASN A 87 -7.45 -0.21 9.37
N VAL A 88 -8.39 -0.90 8.71
CA VAL A 88 -8.14 -1.57 7.42
C VAL A 88 -7.88 -0.53 6.34
N ILE A 89 -8.72 0.49 6.21
CA ILE A 89 -8.57 1.54 5.20
C ILE A 89 -7.28 2.33 5.41
N ILE A 90 -6.93 2.67 6.66
CA ILE A 90 -5.64 3.30 6.95
C ILE A 90 -4.47 2.40 6.53
N SER A 91 -4.55 1.10 6.83
CA SER A 91 -3.50 0.15 6.45
C SER A 91 -3.37 0.08 4.92
N GLU A 92 -4.49 0.06 4.19
CA GLU A 92 -4.50 0.07 2.74
C GLU A 92 -3.87 1.35 2.19
N TYR A 93 -4.28 2.52 2.67
CA TYR A 93 -3.75 3.83 2.23
C TYR A 93 -2.24 3.99 2.46
N MET A 94 -1.72 3.34 3.50
CA MET A 94 -0.30 3.41 3.86
C MET A 94 0.58 2.47 3.04
N LEU A 95 0.00 1.46 2.39
CA LEU A 95 0.73 0.55 1.51
C LEU A 95 0.78 1.11 0.08
N SER A 96 1.94 1.01 -0.55
CA SER A 96 2.09 1.19 -2.00
C SER A 96 1.74 -0.09 -2.75
N VAL A 97 1.48 0.02 -4.05
CA VAL A 97 1.43 -1.14 -4.93
C VAL A 97 2.85 -1.56 -5.26
N ASP A 98 3.18 -2.82 -4.97
CA ASP A 98 4.45 -3.43 -5.34
C ASP A 98 4.34 -3.92 -6.79
N MET A 99 5.20 -3.41 -7.66
CA MET A 99 5.19 -3.70 -9.10
C MET A 99 6.52 -4.32 -9.54
N GLU A 100 6.45 -5.45 -10.23
CA GLU A 100 7.60 -6.19 -10.75
C GLU A 100 7.32 -6.66 -12.18
N THR A 101 8.25 -6.44 -13.10
CA THR A 101 8.13 -6.93 -14.48
C THR A 101 8.45 -8.42 -14.55
N LYS A 102 7.57 -9.22 -15.15
CA LYS A 102 7.83 -10.65 -15.44
C LYS A 102 8.01 -10.82 -16.95
N THR A 103 9.09 -11.46 -17.35
CA THR A 103 9.47 -11.95 -18.71
C THR A 103 8.66 -11.45 -19.91
N VAL A 104 9.35 -10.83 -20.87
CA VAL A 104 8.85 -10.55 -22.23
C VAL A 104 9.06 -11.79 -23.09
N LYS A 105 8.01 -12.55 -23.42
CA LYS A 105 8.09 -13.58 -24.48
C LYS A 105 7.36 -13.08 -25.72
N SER A 106 8.14 -12.83 -26.78
CA SER A 106 7.65 -12.63 -28.14
C SER A 106 6.89 -13.89 -28.58
N SER A 107 5.58 -13.77 -28.81
CA SER A 107 4.79 -14.88 -29.32
C SER A 107 4.74 -14.76 -30.84
N GLY A 108 5.52 -15.60 -31.53
CA GLY A 108 5.34 -16.20 -32.87
C GLY A 108 4.77 -15.43 -34.08
N LYS A 109 4.31 -14.18 -33.95
CA LYS A 109 3.63 -13.37 -34.98
C LYS A 109 3.94 -11.87 -34.82
N GLY A 110 5.13 -11.51 -34.32
CA GLY A 110 5.58 -10.11 -34.25
C GLY A 110 4.91 -9.21 -33.20
N LYS A 111 3.95 -9.71 -32.40
CA LYS A 111 3.33 -8.95 -31.30
C LYS A 111 4.00 -9.26 -29.97
N THR A 112 4.56 -8.24 -29.33
CA THR A 112 5.22 -8.38 -28.03
C THR A 112 4.19 -8.30 -26.90
N ARG A 113 4.28 -9.20 -25.92
CA ARG A 113 3.45 -9.16 -24.71
C ARG A 113 4.32 -8.74 -23.53
N ILE A 114 3.93 -7.66 -22.85
CA ILE A 114 4.56 -7.22 -21.61
C ILE A 114 3.72 -7.77 -20.46
N VAL A 115 4.34 -8.55 -19.58
CA VAL A 115 3.72 -9.07 -18.36
C VAL A 115 4.30 -8.34 -17.15
N LEU A 116 3.43 -7.91 -16.24
CA LEU A 116 3.82 -7.24 -15.01
C LEU A 116 2.99 -7.76 -13.85
N SER A 117 3.65 -8.05 -12.74
CA SER A 117 3.01 -8.36 -11.47
C SER A 117 2.79 -7.07 -10.69
N ALA A 118 1.54 -6.73 -10.41
CA ALA A 118 1.16 -5.61 -9.55
C ALA A 118 0.36 -6.15 -8.37
N THR A 119 0.92 -6.03 -7.16
CA THR A 119 0.33 -6.58 -5.95
C THR A 119 0.28 -5.56 -4.82
N LYS A 120 -0.75 -5.65 -3.98
CA LYS A 120 -0.90 -4.77 -2.81
C LYS A 120 -1.19 -5.57 -1.55
N LYS A 121 -0.28 -6.50 -1.20
CA LYS A 121 -0.44 -7.43 -0.07
C LYS A 121 -1.84 -8.08 -0.05
N ALA A 122 -2.69 -7.67 0.90
CA ALA A 122 -4.04 -8.20 1.09
C ALA A 122 -5.15 -7.42 0.35
N PHE A 123 -4.78 -6.39 -0.41
CA PHE A 123 -5.67 -5.46 -1.09
C PHE A 123 -5.61 -5.66 -2.61
N LYS A 124 -6.64 -5.15 -3.29
CA LYS A 124 -6.79 -5.28 -4.74
C LYS A 124 -6.20 -4.07 -5.47
N VAL A 125 -5.54 -4.34 -6.59
CA VAL A 125 -5.20 -3.33 -7.60
C VAL A 125 -6.40 -3.17 -8.52
N LYS A 126 -6.88 -1.94 -8.72
CA LYS A 126 -8.07 -1.62 -9.52
C LYS A 126 -7.74 -1.60 -11.01
N GLN A 127 -6.62 -1.00 -11.37
CA GLN A 127 -6.23 -0.79 -12.76
C GLN A 127 -4.72 -0.63 -12.90
N VAL A 128 -4.17 -1.09 -14.02
CA VAL A 128 -2.77 -0.86 -14.39
C VAL A 128 -2.73 -0.28 -15.81
N GLU A 129 -2.10 0.87 -15.96
CA GLU A 129 -1.82 1.51 -17.23
C GLU A 129 -0.32 1.43 -17.53
N MET A 130 0.02 1.18 -18.80
CA MET A 130 1.40 1.07 -19.26
C MET A 130 1.65 2.06 -20.38
N LYS A 131 2.71 2.84 -20.23
CA LYS A 131 3.18 3.81 -21.21
C LYS A 131 4.62 3.49 -21.61
N ILE A 132 4.81 3.19 -22.90
CA ILE A 132 6.12 2.94 -23.48
C ILE A 132 6.62 4.23 -24.10
N THR A 133 7.88 4.57 -23.82
CA THR A 133 8.52 5.80 -24.26
C THR A 133 9.83 5.47 -24.96
N SER A 134 10.11 6.19 -26.06
CA SER A 134 11.38 6.17 -26.80
C SER A 134 12.55 6.65 -25.93
N PRO A 135 13.83 6.35 -26.25
CA PRO A 135 14.99 6.92 -25.56
C PRO A 135 14.98 8.45 -25.53
N ALA A 136 14.37 9.07 -26.54
CA ALA A 136 14.20 10.53 -26.63
C ALA A 136 13.02 11.08 -25.79
N GLY A 137 12.36 10.26 -24.97
CA GLY A 137 11.26 10.70 -24.11
C GLY A 137 9.89 10.84 -24.81
N LYS A 138 9.79 10.51 -26.11
CA LYS A 138 8.52 10.55 -26.85
C LYS A 138 7.65 9.32 -26.53
N PRO A 139 6.35 9.51 -26.21
CA PRO A 139 5.44 8.38 -25.97
C PRO A 139 5.20 7.62 -27.27
N LEU A 140 5.46 6.31 -27.25
CA LEU A 140 5.30 5.43 -28.42
C LEU A 140 3.98 4.65 -28.33
N ALA A 141 3.61 4.19 -27.13
CA ALA A 141 2.34 3.51 -26.89
C ALA A 141 1.86 3.78 -25.48
N THR A 142 0.53 3.83 -25.30
CA THR A 142 -0.11 3.95 -24.00
C THR A 142 -1.38 3.12 -24.03
N GLY A 143 -1.61 2.34 -22.98
CA GLY A 143 -2.82 1.55 -22.90
C GLY A 143 -3.01 0.86 -21.56
N LEU A 144 -4.24 0.38 -21.37
CA LEU A 144 -4.63 -0.35 -20.19
C LEU A 144 -4.15 -1.79 -20.28
N ALA A 145 -3.49 -2.26 -19.22
CA ALA A 145 -3.15 -3.65 -19.11
C ALA A 145 -4.39 -4.47 -18.73
N ARG A 146 -4.51 -5.66 -19.32
CA ARG A 146 -5.55 -6.62 -18.98
C ARG A 146 -5.06 -7.53 -17.87
N GLN A 147 -5.81 -7.62 -16.78
CA GLN A 147 -5.52 -8.59 -15.72
C GLN A 147 -5.70 -10.01 -16.25
N ILE A 148 -4.65 -10.85 -16.12
CA ILE A 148 -4.70 -12.27 -16.52
C ILE A 148 -4.97 -13.17 -15.32
N ASN A 149 -4.40 -12.84 -14.17
CA ASN A 149 -4.63 -13.57 -12.92
C ASN A 149 -4.68 -12.57 -11.74
N SER A 150 -4.72 -13.05 -10.49
CA SER A 150 -4.87 -12.18 -9.31
C SER A 150 -3.75 -11.16 -9.12
N THR A 151 -2.57 -11.35 -9.72
CA THR A 151 -1.38 -10.50 -9.54
C THR A 151 -0.83 -9.94 -10.84
N ASP A 152 -0.99 -10.65 -11.94
CA ASP A 152 -0.31 -10.40 -13.20
C ASP A 152 -1.24 -9.74 -14.22
N TRP A 153 -0.69 -8.73 -14.88
CA TRP A 153 -1.31 -7.86 -15.85
C TRP A 153 -0.52 -7.93 -17.14
N VAL A 154 -1.23 -7.96 -18.27
CA VAL A 154 -0.60 -8.03 -19.59
C VAL A 154 -1.06 -6.91 -20.48
N TYR A 155 -0.08 -6.29 -21.11
CA TYR A 155 -0.28 -5.28 -22.14
C TYR A 155 0.36 -5.76 -23.45
N THR A 156 -0.32 -5.53 -24.56
CA THR A 156 0.15 -5.87 -25.91
C THR A 156 0.08 -4.59 -26.74
N PRO A 157 1.20 -3.86 -26.90
CA PRO A 157 1.22 -2.69 -27.76
C PRO A 157 0.98 -3.09 -29.23
N ASP A 158 0.32 -2.22 -29.98
CA ASP A 158 0.12 -2.38 -31.43
C ASP A 158 1.37 -2.06 -32.25
N ILE A 159 2.41 -1.53 -31.61
CA ILE A 159 3.71 -1.23 -32.20
C ILE A 159 4.79 -2.22 -31.74
N PRO A 160 5.81 -2.48 -32.57
CA PRO A 160 7.02 -3.18 -32.13
C PRO A 160 7.69 -2.45 -30.97
N LEU A 161 8.26 -3.20 -30.02
CA LEU A 161 9.04 -2.59 -28.94
C LEU A 161 10.30 -1.92 -29.49
N PRO A 162 10.68 -0.73 -28.99
CA PRO A 162 11.95 -0.11 -29.34
C PRO A 162 13.12 -0.92 -28.75
N GLN A 163 14.29 -0.88 -29.39
CA GLN A 163 15.49 -1.58 -28.89
C GLN A 163 15.96 -1.05 -27.52
N THR A 164 15.74 0.25 -27.27
CA THR A 164 16.00 0.91 -25.99
C THR A 164 14.82 1.84 -25.68
N GLY A 165 14.49 2.04 -24.41
CA GLY A 165 13.37 2.90 -24.01
C GLY A 165 13.01 2.80 -22.53
N THR A 166 11.93 3.46 -22.14
CA THR A 166 11.38 3.39 -20.78
C THR A 166 9.92 2.98 -20.77
N LEU A 167 9.55 2.16 -19.81
CA LEU A 167 8.19 1.76 -19.52
C LEU A 167 7.78 2.43 -18.21
N VAL A 168 6.83 3.34 -18.32
CA VAL A 168 6.18 3.95 -17.16
C VAL A 168 4.92 3.15 -16.88
N VAL A 169 4.84 2.59 -15.67
CA VAL A 169 3.71 1.80 -15.21
C VAL A 169 2.99 2.59 -14.13
N THR A 170 1.70 2.76 -14.33
CA THR A 170 0.80 3.49 -13.44
C THR A 170 -0.21 2.50 -12.88
N ALA A 171 -0.07 2.13 -11.61
CA ALA A 171 -1.04 1.29 -10.92
C ALA A 171 -1.97 2.15 -10.08
N THR A 172 -3.27 1.92 -10.21
CA THR A 172 -4.32 2.54 -9.38
C THR A 172 -4.95 1.47 -8.50
N ASP A 173 -5.07 1.75 -7.20
CA ASP A 173 -5.68 0.83 -6.24
C ASP A 173 -7.20 1.07 -6.03
N ALA A 174 -7.81 0.31 -5.13
CA ALA A 174 -9.23 0.44 -4.81
C ALA A 174 -9.60 1.75 -4.08
N LEU A 175 -8.61 2.48 -3.58
CA LEU A 175 -8.72 3.78 -2.93
C LEU A 175 -8.39 4.94 -3.89
N ASP A 176 -8.26 4.65 -5.19
CA ASP A 176 -7.86 5.60 -6.23
C ASP A 176 -6.48 6.25 -5.99
N GLN A 177 -5.62 5.60 -5.19
CA GLN A 177 -4.22 6.02 -5.09
C GLN A 177 -3.43 5.50 -6.27
N ILE A 178 -2.59 6.37 -6.80
CA ILE A 178 -1.73 6.09 -7.94
C ILE A 178 -0.31 5.79 -7.45
N THR A 179 0.24 4.66 -7.90
CA THR A 179 1.65 4.32 -7.74
C THR A 179 2.30 4.30 -9.12
N LEU A 180 3.36 5.08 -9.29
CA LEU A 180 4.15 5.13 -10.52
C LEU A 180 5.45 4.35 -10.34
N LYS A 181 5.82 3.57 -11.35
CA LYS A 181 7.10 2.88 -11.41
C LYS A 181 7.66 2.94 -12.81
N ILE A 182 8.97 3.21 -12.92
CA ILE A 182 9.64 3.38 -14.20
C ILE A 182 10.62 2.23 -14.36
N PHE A 183 10.54 1.58 -15.51
CA PHE A 183 11.47 0.54 -15.93
C PHE A 183 12.21 0.99 -17.18
N ARG A 184 13.48 0.63 -17.28
CA ARG A 184 14.32 0.80 -18.48
C ARG A 184 14.37 -0.50 -19.27
N PHE A 185 14.31 -0.41 -20.59
CA PHE A 185 14.50 -1.54 -21.51
C PHE A 185 15.89 -1.51 -22.11
N ASP A 186 16.64 -2.60 -21.93
CA ASP A 186 17.96 -2.80 -22.54
C ASP A 186 17.90 -3.91 -23.62
N GLY A 187 16.83 -3.94 -24.43
CA GLY A 187 16.69 -4.86 -25.57
C GLY A 187 16.25 -6.29 -25.25
N SER A 188 16.42 -6.76 -24.01
CA SER A 188 16.05 -8.12 -23.58
C SER A 188 15.25 -8.18 -22.27
N THR A 189 15.53 -7.28 -21.33
CA THR A 189 14.93 -7.26 -19.99
C THR A 189 14.57 -5.85 -19.56
N TRP A 190 13.53 -5.75 -18.73
CA TRP A 190 13.15 -4.51 -18.05
C TRP A 190 13.86 -4.46 -16.70
N ARG A 191 14.55 -3.35 -16.40
CA ARG A 191 15.19 -3.10 -15.10
C ARG A 191 14.55 -1.88 -14.45
N GLU A 192 14.28 -1.97 -13.16
CA GLU A 192 13.79 -0.83 -12.37
C GLU A 192 14.88 0.27 -12.33
N LEU A 193 14.44 1.52 -12.52
CA LEU A 193 15.28 2.72 -12.34
C LEU A 193 15.16 3.27 -10.93
#